data_AF-A0A7V9SCM1-F1
#
_entry.id   AF-A0A7V9SCM1-F1
#
_cell.length_a   1.000
_cell.length_b   1.000
_cell.length_c   1.000
_cell.angle_alpha   90.00
_cell.angle_beta   90.00
_cell.angle_gamma   90.00
#
_symmetry.space_group_name_H-M   'P 1'
#
loop_
_entity.id
_entity.type
_entity.pdbx_description
1 polymer ?
#
loop_
_entity_poly.entity_id
_entity_poly.type
_entity_poly.pdbx_seq_one_letter_code
_entity_poly.pdbx_strand_id
1 'polypeptide(L)'
;MATLLARLQGRMEEPTADPIPGIDLLTPEEARELFDRRARQLLRISGEEFLRRWDAGEYRPVRDDAEGRKIGELVMMMPFARRTTS
;
A
#
# COMPACT_ATOMS: atom_id res chain seq x y z
N MET A 1 35.71 -20.41 27.34
CA MET A 1 34.59 -19.49 27.58
C MET A 1 34.21 -18.80 26.28
N ALA A 2 33.56 -19.54 25.39
CA ALA A 2 32.97 -19.01 24.17
C ALA A 2 31.44 -19.03 24.37
N THR A 3 30.71 -18.22 23.61
CA THR A 3 29.24 -18.22 23.51
C THR A 3 28.50 -17.25 24.43
N LEU A 4 28.76 -15.95 24.30
CA LEU A 4 27.77 -14.92 24.71
C LEU A 4 27.42 -13.90 23.61
N LEU A 5 28.11 -13.89 22.47
CA LEU A 5 27.88 -12.90 21.41
C LEU A 5 27.12 -13.40 20.17
N ALA A 6 26.73 -14.68 20.11
CA ALA A 6 25.95 -15.22 18.98
C ALA A 6 24.43 -14.99 19.09
N ARG A 7 23.93 -14.49 20.23
CA ARG A 7 22.48 -14.40 20.51
C ARG A 7 21.81 -13.10 20.06
N LEU A 8 22.54 -12.18 19.43
CA LEU A 8 21.99 -10.87 19.02
C LEU A 8 21.66 -10.76 17.52
N GLN A 9 21.77 -11.84 16.75
CA GLN A 9 21.49 -11.82 15.30
C GLN A 9 20.19 -12.53 14.88
N GLY A 10 19.30 -12.88 15.82
CA GLY A 10 18.12 -13.70 15.53
C GLY A 10 16.79 -13.05 15.88
N ARG A 11 16.45 -11.91 15.28
CA ARG A 11 15.05 -11.44 15.16
C ARG A 11 14.87 -10.64 13.87
N MET A 12 15.13 -11.29 12.74
CA MET A 12 14.25 -11.08 11.60
C MET A 12 13.05 -11.97 11.92
N GLU A 13 11.95 -11.37 12.37
CA GLU A 13 10.70 -12.10 12.57
C GLU A 13 10.30 -12.72 11.23
N GLU A 14 10.47 -14.03 11.12
CA GLU A 14 9.82 -14.81 10.08
C GLU A 14 8.31 -14.54 10.17
N PRO A 15 7.56 -14.45 9.06
CA PRO A 15 6.11 -14.40 9.12
C PRO A 15 5.62 -15.74 9.68
N THR A 16 5.43 -15.80 11.00
CA THR A 16 4.98 -16.99 11.75
C THR A 16 3.47 -17.18 11.63
N ALA A 17 2.94 -17.18 10.41
CA ALA A 17 1.55 -17.55 10.16
C ALA A 17 1.54 -18.47 8.95
N ASP A 18 0.95 -19.67 9.11
CA ASP A 18 0.70 -20.55 7.99
C ASP A 18 -0.06 -19.76 6.90
N PRO A 19 0.36 -19.85 5.63
CA PRO A 19 -0.30 -19.11 4.55
C PRO A 19 -1.77 -19.49 4.49
N ILE A 20 -2.65 -18.48 4.59
CA ILE A 20 -4.09 -18.66 4.43
C ILE A 20 -4.38 -18.78 2.93
N PRO A 21 -4.97 -19.89 2.44
CA PRO A 21 -5.27 -20.06 1.03
C PRO A 21 -6.12 -18.89 0.49
N GLY A 22 -5.64 -18.24 -0.57
CA GLY A 22 -6.33 -17.10 -1.20
C GLY A 22 -6.09 -15.74 -0.53
N ILE A 23 -5.17 -15.65 0.45
CA ILE A 23 -4.73 -14.39 1.05
C ILE A 23 -3.24 -14.21 0.75
N ASP A 24 -2.92 -13.17 0.00
CA ASP A 24 -1.55 -12.73 -0.22
C ASP A 24 -1.18 -11.65 0.81
N LEU A 25 -0.21 -11.94 1.68
CA LEU A 25 0.35 -10.96 2.60
C LEU A 25 1.40 -10.13 1.85
N LEU A 26 1.19 -8.81 1.79
CA LEU A 26 2.11 -7.90 1.12
C LEU A 26 3.02 -7.21 2.13
N THR A 27 4.30 -7.11 1.78
CA THR A 27 5.22 -6.15 2.41
C THR A 27 4.74 -4.72 2.17
N PRO A 28 5.16 -3.73 2.98
CA PRO A 28 4.84 -2.33 2.76
C PRO A 28 5.25 -1.84 1.36
N GLU A 29 6.35 -2.35 0.82
CA GLU A 29 6.85 -2.03 -0.51
C GLU A 29 5.94 -2.62 -1.59
N GLU A 30 5.56 -3.90 -1.49
CA GLU A 30 4.62 -4.53 -2.43
C GLU A 30 3.23 -3.88 -2.39
N ALA A 31 2.76 -3.47 -1.22
CA ALA A 31 1.51 -2.73 -1.05
C ALA A 31 1.56 -1.38 -1.78
N ARG A 32 2.67 -0.64 -1.67
CA ARG A 32 2.86 0.62 -2.42
C ARG A 32 2.92 0.40 -3.92
N GLU A 33 3.60 -0.66 -4.36
CA GLU A 33 3.64 -1.01 -5.79
C GLU A 33 2.27 -1.43 -6.32
N LEU A 34 1.48 -2.16 -5.54
CA LEU A 34 0.10 -2.50 -5.89
C LEU A 34 -0.72 -1.23 -6.14
N PHE A 35 -0.60 -0.24 -5.26
CA PHE A 35 -1.27 1.04 -5.42
C PHE A 35 -0.79 1.79 -6.66
N ASP A 36 0.52 1.90 -6.89
CA ASP A 36 1.09 2.58 -8.06
C ASP A 36 0.64 1.94 -9.38
N ARG A 37 0.65 0.60 -9.45
CA ARG A 37 0.14 -0.14 -10.62
C ARG A 37 -1.32 0.20 -10.88
N ARG A 38 -2.16 0.30 -9.85
CA ARG A 38 -3.57 0.60 -10.03
C ARG A 38 -3.81 2.03 -10.50
N ALA A 39 -3.09 3.01 -9.94
CA ALA A 39 -3.15 4.41 -10.38
C ALA A 39 -2.77 4.55 -11.86
N ARG A 40 -1.72 3.84 -12.30
CA ARG A 40 -1.30 3.81 -13.70
C ARG A 40 -2.35 3.19 -14.62
N GLN A 41 -3.03 2.13 -14.19
CA GLN A 41 -4.08 1.49 -14.98
C GLN A 41 -5.31 2.37 -15.16
N LEU A 42 -5.75 3.02 -14.07
CA LEU A 42 -7.01 3.76 -14.04
C LEU A 42 -6.90 5.18 -14.62
N LEU A 43 -5.82 5.89 -14.26
CA LEU A 43 -5.68 7.32 -14.51
C LEU A 43 -4.40 7.68 -15.28
N ARG A 44 -3.57 6.70 -15.64
CA ARG A 44 -2.32 6.89 -16.39
C ARG A 44 -1.31 7.83 -15.69
N ILE A 45 -1.37 7.91 -14.37
CA ILE A 45 -0.43 8.63 -13.50
C ILE A 45 0.17 7.68 -12.46
N SER A 46 1.29 8.06 -11.83
CA SER A 46 1.83 7.30 -10.70
C SER A 46 0.91 7.39 -9.48
N GLY A 47 1.04 6.44 -8.56
CA GLY A 47 0.37 6.50 -7.27
C GLY A 47 0.75 7.76 -6.49
N GLU A 48 2.03 8.12 -6.49
CA GLU A 48 2.52 9.35 -5.84
C GLU A 48 1.83 10.60 -6.39
N GLU A 49 1.71 10.72 -7.71
CA GLU A 49 1.03 11.85 -8.35
C GLU A 49 -0.47 11.87 -8.01
N PHE A 50 -1.13 10.72 -7.95
CA PHE A 50 -2.51 10.64 -7.50
C PHE A 50 -2.66 11.17 -6.06
N LEU A 51 -1.79 10.73 -5.15
CA LEU A 51 -1.82 11.16 -3.75
C LEU A 51 -1.58 12.67 -3.63
N ARG A 52 -0.62 13.22 -4.40
CA ARG A 52 -0.35 14.66 -4.45
C ARG A 52 -1.59 15.46 -4.87
N ARG A 53 -2.27 15.05 -5.94
CA ARG A 53 -3.50 15.71 -6.43
C ARG A 53 -4.67 15.55 -5.47
N TRP A 54 -4.78 14.39 -4.83
CA TRP A 54 -5.79 14.13 -3.81
C TRP A 54 -5.63 15.06 -2.60
N ASP A 55 -4.40 15.22 -2.11
CA ASP A 55 -4.10 16.10 -0.99
C ASP A 55 -4.30 17.58 -1.35
N ALA A 56 -4.04 17.97 -2.60
CA ALA A 56 -4.36 19.29 -3.14
C ALA A 56 -5.88 19.52 -3.34
N GLY A 57 -6.71 18.48 -3.20
CA GLY A 57 -8.16 18.57 -3.37
C GLY A 57 -8.64 18.57 -4.82
N GLU A 58 -7.78 18.26 -5.79
CA GLU A 58 -8.08 18.35 -7.24
C GLU A 58 -9.23 17.44 -7.69
N TYR A 59 -9.53 16.39 -6.92
CA TYR A 59 -10.60 15.43 -7.21
C TYR A 59 -11.92 15.72 -6.48
N ARG A 60 -12.04 16.85 -5.76
CA ARG A 60 -13.23 17.17 -4.95
C ARG A 60 -14.13 18.18 -5.68
N PRO A 61 -15.46 17.94 -5.76
CA PRO A 61 -16.17 16.73 -5.32
C PRO A 61 -15.92 15.54 -6.26
N VAL A 62 -15.86 14.33 -5.69
CA VAL A 62 -15.83 13.10 -6.49
C VAL A 62 -17.22 12.88 -7.07
N ARG A 63 -17.32 12.85 -8.40
CA ARG A 63 -18.60 12.72 -9.13
C ARG A 63 -19.09 11.27 -9.10
N ASP A 64 -20.40 11.04 -9.10
CA ASP A 64 -20.95 9.68 -9.29
C ASP A 64 -21.05 9.34 -10.80
N ASP A 65 -19.90 9.23 -11.44
CA ASP A 65 -19.78 8.84 -12.84
C ASP A 65 -18.64 7.83 -13.05
N ALA A 66 -18.41 7.44 -14.29
CA ALA A 66 -17.39 6.46 -14.63
C ALA A 66 -15.97 6.91 -14.25
N GLU A 67 -15.69 8.21 -14.19
CA GLU A 67 -14.39 8.75 -13.79
C GLU A 67 -14.26 8.80 -12.27
N GLY A 68 -15.28 9.31 -11.59
CA GLY A 68 -15.32 9.36 -10.14
C GLY A 68 -15.31 7.99 -9.47
N ARG A 69 -15.83 6.94 -10.13
CA ARG A 69 -15.67 5.54 -9.68
C ARG A 69 -14.20 5.10 -9.63
N LYS A 70 -13.38 5.52 -10.62
CA LYS A 70 -11.93 5.21 -10.64
C LYS A 70 -11.20 5.95 -9.53
N ILE A 71 -11.58 7.20 -9.28
CA ILE A 71 -11.04 8.00 -8.17
C ILE A 71 -11.41 7.34 -6.84
N GLY A 72 -12.69 6.97 -6.65
CA GLY A 72 -13.19 6.31 -5.45
C GLY A 72 -12.48 5.00 -5.16
N GLU A 73 -12.19 4.20 -6.20
CA GLU A 73 -11.40 2.98 -6.06
C GLU A 73 -9.99 3.26 -5.50
N LEU A 74 -9.28 4.25 -6.05
CA LEU A 74 -7.96 4.63 -5.55
C LEU A 74 -8.01 5.22 -4.14
N VAL A 75 -9.08 5.95 -3.78
CA VAL A 75 -9.29 6.44 -2.41
C VAL A 75 -9.39 5.28 -1.43
N MET A 76 -10.16 4.24 -1.76
CA MET A 76 -10.28 3.04 -0.92
C MET A 76 -8.95 2.28 -0.79
N MET A 77 -8.06 2.42 -1.77
CA MET A 77 -6.74 1.78 -1.75
C MET A 77 -5.64 2.64 -1.10
N MET A 78 -5.92 3.87 -0.67
CA MET A 78 -4.91 4.74 -0.06
C MET A 78 -4.17 4.12 1.15
N PRO A 79 -4.78 3.27 2.00
CA PRO A 79 -4.05 2.59 3.08
C PRO A 79 -2.91 1.68 2.62
N PHE A 80 -2.91 1.19 1.37
CA PHE A 80 -1.78 0.42 0.82
C PHE A 80 -0.56 1.31 0.51
N ALA A 81 -0.79 2.60 0.28
CA ALA A 81 0.29 3.56 -0.01
C ALA A 81 0.70 4.38 1.23
N ARG A 82 -0.25 4.68 2.11
CA ARG A 82 -0.05 5.47 3.33
C ARG A 82 -0.05 4.53 4.52
N ARG A 83 1.02 4.54 5.30
CA ARG A 83 0.97 3.97 6.66
C ARG A 83 -0.02 4.79 7.48
N THR A 84 -1.20 4.26 7.74
CA THR A 84 -2.07 4.76 8.80
C THR A 84 -1.43 4.36 10.12
N THR A 85 -0.72 5.27 10.76
CA THR A 85 -0.38 5.13 12.18
C THR A 85 -1.69 5.26 12.95
N SER A 86 -2.22 4.16 13.48
CA SER A 86 -3.28 4.21 14.51
C SER A 86 -2.70 4.68 15.84
#